data_AF-A0A843GKL2-F1
#
_entry.id   AF-A0A843GKL2-F1
#
_cell.length_a   1.000
_cell.length_b   1.000
_cell.length_c   1.000
_cell.angle_alpha   90.00
_cell.angle_beta   90.00
_cell.angle_gamma   90.00
#
_symmetry.space_group_name_H-M   'P 1'
#
loop_
_entity.id
_entity.type
_entity.pdbx_description
1 polymer ?
#
loop_
_entity_poly.entity_id
_entity_poly.type
_entity_poly.pdbx_seq_one_letter_code
_entity_poly.pdbx_strand_id
1 'polypeptide(L)'
;MKFDPHIHSVYSGDSRSEVIDILIEAEKKGLDAIAISDHNEIEGSRLARSYGGNIIVVPSIEISSDKGHILGLGVDEIIPKGLSAVETVDRIHDAGGLAIVPHPFSYYRHGLFCNVDKNLVVDGVETKNARYIFGYSNKQAETLAYNKRLATLGASDSHFLKSVG
;
A
#
# COMPACT_ATOMS: atom_id res chain seq x y z
N MET A 1 -8.77 13.01 -9.58
CA MET A 1 -8.69 12.43 -8.23
C MET A 1 -7.23 12.34 -7.83
N LYS A 2 -6.85 12.92 -6.69
CA LYS A 2 -5.55 12.79 -6.03
C LYS A 2 -5.70 11.79 -4.90
N PHE A 3 -4.96 10.70 -4.97
CA PHE A 3 -5.09 9.57 -4.07
C PHE A 3 -3.71 9.14 -3.59
N ASP A 4 -3.54 8.99 -2.28
CA ASP A 4 -2.37 8.36 -1.68
C ASP A 4 -2.76 6.99 -1.08
N PRO A 5 -2.45 5.88 -1.77
CA PRO A 5 -2.91 4.54 -1.42
C PRO A 5 -2.07 3.83 -0.35
N HIS A 6 -0.98 4.45 0.12
CA HIS A 6 -0.03 3.76 0.99
C HIS A 6 0.54 4.70 2.06
N ILE A 7 -0.12 4.70 3.22
CA ILE A 7 0.26 5.50 4.38
C ILE A 7 0.27 4.60 5.61
N HIS A 8 1.27 4.79 6.47
CA HIS A 8 1.40 4.12 7.77
C HIS A 8 1.04 5.08 8.89
N SER A 9 0.34 4.54 9.88
CA SER A 9 -0.05 5.20 11.12
C SER A 9 0.66 4.56 12.32
N VAL A 10 0.40 5.08 13.52
CA VAL A 10 0.91 4.51 14.77
C VAL A 10 0.64 3.00 14.94
N TYR A 11 -0.37 2.46 14.23
CA TYR A 11 -0.72 1.04 14.28
C TYR A 11 0.26 0.13 13.52
N SER A 12 1.05 0.63 12.57
CA SER A 12 2.07 -0.18 11.88
C SER A 12 3.26 -0.58 12.77
N GLY A 13 3.48 0.15 13.87
CA GLY A 13 4.63 -0.01 14.75
C GLY A 13 5.92 0.67 14.27
N ASP A 14 5.96 1.16 13.03
CA ASP A 14 7.10 1.88 12.45
C ASP A 14 6.80 3.32 12.00
N SER A 15 5.55 3.77 12.17
CA SER A 15 5.18 5.18 12.15
C SER A 15 4.84 5.71 13.55
N ARG A 16 4.89 7.03 13.69
CA ARG A 16 4.41 7.77 14.88
C ARG A 16 3.26 8.71 14.55
N SER A 17 2.69 8.59 13.35
CA SER A 17 1.64 9.50 12.87
C SER A 17 0.29 9.03 13.40
N GLU A 18 -0.40 9.89 14.15
CA GLU A 18 -1.75 9.59 14.59
C GLU A 18 -2.72 9.61 13.40
N VAL A 19 -3.74 8.74 13.43
CA VAL A 19 -4.70 8.60 12.33
C VAL A 19 -5.41 9.92 12.02
N ILE A 20 -5.80 10.68 13.06
CA ILE A 20 -6.47 11.97 12.88
C ILE A 20 -5.54 13.02 12.24
N ASP A 21 -4.25 12.99 12.58
CA ASP A 21 -3.28 13.93 12.00
C ASP A 21 -3.07 13.62 10.51
N ILE A 22 -2.99 12.34 10.13
CA ILE A 22 -2.91 11.90 8.74
C ILE A 22 -4.08 12.47 7.92
N LEU A 23 -5.31 12.35 8.42
CA LEU A 23 -6.50 12.89 7.75
C LEU A 23 -6.42 14.41 7.57
N ILE A 24 -6.05 15.13 8.63
CA ILE A 24 -5.89 16.59 8.60
C ILE A 24 -4.83 17.00 7.58
N GLU A 25 -3.69 16.31 7.53
CA GLU A 25 -2.61 16.62 6.59
C GLU A 25 -3.01 16.29 5.14
N ALA A 26 -3.70 15.18 4.92
CA ALA A 26 -4.22 14.80 3.62
C ALA A 26 -5.22 15.85 3.07
N GLU A 27 -6.15 16.33 3.91
CA GLU A 27 -7.08 17.40 3.57
C GLU A 27 -6.33 18.72 3.28
N LYS A 28 -5.35 19.10 4.10
CA LYS A 28 -4.51 20.30 3.87
C LYS A 28 -3.77 20.25 2.53
N LYS A 29 -3.31 19.07 2.11
CA LYS A 29 -2.66 18.85 0.81
C LYS A 29 -3.65 18.72 -0.35
N GLY A 30 -4.95 18.76 -0.07
CA GLY A 30 -6.02 18.67 -1.05
C GLY A 30 -6.06 17.32 -1.74
N LEU A 31 -5.79 16.24 -1.00
CA LEU A 31 -6.05 14.87 -1.46
C LEU A 31 -7.55 14.60 -1.47
N ASP A 32 -8.02 13.88 -2.49
CA ASP A 32 -9.43 13.47 -2.61
C ASP A 32 -9.70 12.16 -1.87
N ALA A 33 -8.67 11.31 -1.77
CA ALA A 33 -8.73 10.02 -1.11
C ALA A 33 -7.39 9.64 -0.46
N ILE A 34 -7.44 8.77 0.55
CA ILE A 34 -6.28 8.09 1.13
C ILE A 34 -6.59 6.63 1.46
N ALA A 35 -5.53 5.84 1.65
CA ALA A 35 -5.61 4.54 2.30
C ALA A 35 -4.52 4.43 3.38
N ILE A 36 -4.95 4.15 4.60
CA ILE A 36 -4.03 3.76 5.68
C ILE A 36 -3.84 2.25 5.57
N SER A 37 -2.61 1.85 5.31
CA SER A 37 -2.18 0.49 4.93
C SER A 37 -1.16 -0.03 5.94
N ASP A 38 -1.53 -0.06 7.22
CA ASP A 38 -0.64 -0.48 8.29
C ASP A 38 -0.15 -1.94 8.11
N HIS A 39 1.05 -2.23 8.61
CA HIS A 39 1.65 -3.54 8.49
C HIS A 39 0.87 -4.61 9.26
N ASN A 40 0.21 -5.51 8.54
CA ASN A 40 -0.55 -6.65 9.07
C ASN A 40 -1.63 -6.26 10.10
N GLU A 41 -2.09 -5.01 10.06
CA GLU A 41 -3.06 -4.44 11.00
C GLU A 41 -4.07 -3.58 10.23
N ILE A 42 -5.34 -3.60 10.65
CA ILE A 42 -6.46 -2.93 9.98
C ILE A 42 -7.08 -1.83 10.85
N GLU A 43 -6.78 -1.80 12.15
CA GLU A 43 -7.41 -0.85 13.08
C GLU A 43 -7.18 0.62 12.72
N GLY A 44 -5.99 0.99 12.23
CA GLY A 44 -5.73 2.36 11.75
C GLY A 44 -6.65 2.76 10.58
N SER A 45 -6.87 1.83 9.65
CA SER A 45 -7.77 1.99 8.51
C SER A 45 -9.24 2.11 8.93
N ARG A 46 -9.68 1.28 9.89
CA ARG A 46 -11.03 1.34 10.48
C ARG A 46 -11.27 2.64 11.22
N LEU A 47 -10.32 3.05 12.06
CA LEU A 47 -10.40 4.29 12.80
C LEU A 47 -10.50 5.49 11.87
N ALA A 48 -9.69 5.53 10.81
CA ALA A 48 -9.74 6.59 9.80
C ALA A 48 -11.12 6.74 9.16
N ARG A 49 -11.72 5.62 8.75
CA ARG A 49 -13.09 5.62 8.20
C ARG A 49 -14.14 6.07 9.22
N SER A 50 -13.96 5.72 10.49
CA SER A 50 -14.91 6.08 11.55
C SER A 50 -14.99 7.58 11.84
N TYR A 51 -13.93 8.34 11.58
CA TYR A 51 -13.93 9.80 11.75
C TYR A 51 -14.86 10.50 10.75
N GLY A 52 -15.11 9.88 9.59
CA GLY A 52 -15.78 10.56 8.48
C GLY A 52 -15.00 11.79 7.99
N GLY A 53 -15.61 12.59 7.13
CA GLY A 53 -15.00 13.82 6.61
C GLY A 53 -15.19 14.00 5.11
N ASN A 54 -14.44 14.93 4.54
CA ASN A 54 -14.52 15.23 3.11
C ASN A 54 -13.59 14.34 2.27
N ILE A 55 -12.60 13.72 2.90
CA ILE A 55 -11.67 12.80 2.25
C ILE A 55 -12.22 11.36 2.23
N ILE A 56 -12.10 10.70 1.09
CA ILE A 56 -12.49 9.30 0.97
C ILE A 56 -11.39 8.43 1.60
N VAL A 57 -11.75 7.62 2.58
CA VAL A 57 -10.83 6.65 3.18
C VAL A 57 -11.13 5.25 2.62
N VAL A 58 -10.22 4.73 1.81
CA VAL A 58 -10.29 3.37 1.27
C VAL A 58 -9.69 2.40 2.29
N PRO A 59 -10.41 1.33 2.69
CA PRO A 59 -9.86 0.34 3.61
C PRO A 59 -8.64 -0.34 2.99
N SER A 60 -7.62 -0.60 3.78
CA SER A 60 -6.37 -1.17 3.28
C SER A 60 -5.50 -1.73 4.41
N ILE A 61 -4.60 -2.64 4.03
CA ILE A 61 -3.63 -3.31 4.90
C ILE A 61 -2.41 -3.66 4.04
N GLU A 62 -1.20 -3.55 4.60
CA GLU A 62 0.02 -4.07 3.98
C GLU A 62 0.41 -5.40 4.62
N ILE A 63 0.26 -6.49 3.88
CA ILE A 63 0.52 -7.85 4.35
C ILE A 63 1.98 -8.22 4.09
N SER A 64 2.67 -8.65 5.14
CA SER A 64 3.99 -9.27 5.02
C SER A 64 3.85 -10.75 4.63
N SER A 65 3.92 -11.06 3.33
CA SER A 65 3.99 -12.45 2.83
C SER A 65 5.37 -13.07 3.11
N ASP A 66 5.53 -14.35 2.77
CA ASP A 66 6.81 -15.08 2.89
C ASP A 66 7.92 -14.55 1.96
N LYS A 67 7.59 -13.75 0.94
CA LYS A 67 8.54 -13.23 -0.06
C LYS A 67 8.58 -11.72 -0.20
N GLY A 68 7.66 -11.00 0.44
CA GLY A 68 7.62 -9.54 0.38
C GLY A 68 6.26 -8.98 0.77
N HIS A 69 6.09 -7.67 0.59
CA HIS A 69 4.84 -7.00 0.93
C HIS A 69 3.83 -7.03 -0.22
N ILE A 70 2.55 -7.09 0.14
CA ILE A 70 1.41 -6.97 -0.75
C ILE A 70 0.36 -6.11 -0.06
N LEU A 71 -0.14 -5.08 -0.74
CA LEU A 71 -1.26 -4.28 -0.26
C LEU A 71 -2.58 -4.98 -0.63
N GLY A 72 -3.45 -5.14 0.36
CA GLY A 72 -4.85 -5.50 0.17
C GLY A 72 -5.70 -4.25 0.11
N LEU A 73 -5.78 -3.58 -1.04
CA LEU A 73 -6.57 -2.37 -1.18
C LEU A 73 -8.06 -2.72 -1.28
N GLY A 74 -8.91 -2.10 -0.48
CA GLY A 74 -10.32 -2.45 -0.35
C GLY A 74 -10.61 -3.53 0.69
N VAL A 75 -9.59 -4.08 1.37
CA VAL A 75 -9.74 -5.14 2.38
C VAL A 75 -9.98 -4.53 3.76
N ASP A 76 -11.02 -5.01 4.46
CA ASP A 76 -11.39 -4.58 5.82
C ASP A 76 -11.34 -5.74 6.83
N GLU A 77 -10.41 -6.66 6.63
CA GLU A 77 -10.14 -7.76 7.53
C GLU A 77 -8.65 -8.07 7.58
N ILE A 78 -8.23 -8.78 8.64
CA ILE A 78 -6.85 -9.19 8.78
C ILE A 78 -6.61 -10.41 7.89
N ILE A 79 -5.65 -10.27 6.97
CA ILE A 79 -5.09 -11.40 6.22
C ILE A 79 -3.82 -11.87 6.96
N PRO A 80 -3.68 -13.17 7.27
CA PRO A 80 -2.53 -13.66 8.01
C PRO A 80 -1.20 -13.37 7.31
N LYS A 81 -0.20 -12.94 8.09
CA LYS A 81 1.17 -12.76 7.62
C LYS A 81 1.90 -14.09 7.43
N GLY A 82 2.95 -14.08 6.60
CA GLY A 82 3.83 -15.22 6.35
C GLY A 82 3.23 -16.30 5.44
N LEU A 83 2.07 -16.05 4.85
CA LEU A 83 1.51 -16.87 3.79
C LEU A 83 2.36 -16.75 2.52
N SER A 84 2.21 -17.73 1.63
CA SER A 84 2.82 -17.63 0.29
C SER A 84 2.26 -16.41 -0.45
N ALA A 85 3.08 -15.77 -1.30
CA ALA A 85 2.60 -14.66 -2.12
C ALA A 85 1.31 -14.97 -2.92
N VAL A 86 1.17 -16.20 -3.43
CA VAL A 86 -0.04 -16.65 -4.15
C VAL A 86 -1.25 -16.68 -3.20
N GLU A 87 -1.12 -17.38 -2.07
CA GLU A 87 -2.19 -17.46 -1.06
C GLU A 87 -2.57 -16.08 -0.51
N THR A 88 -1.61 -15.17 -0.34
CA THR A 88 -1.90 -13.79 0.08
C THR A 88 -2.73 -13.06 -0.96
N VAL A 89 -2.42 -13.18 -2.25
CA VAL A 89 -3.23 -12.60 -3.33
C VAL A 89 -4.63 -13.20 -3.35
N ASP A 90 -4.74 -14.53 -3.29
CA ASP A 90 -6.02 -15.22 -3.32
C ASP A 90 -6.92 -14.76 -2.17
N ARG A 91 -6.37 -14.61 -0.96
CA ARG A 91 -7.14 -14.08 0.19
C ARG A 91 -7.55 -12.63 0.04
N ILE A 92 -6.72 -11.78 -0.59
CA ILE A 92 -7.10 -10.40 -0.89
C ILE A 92 -8.30 -10.40 -1.84
N HIS A 93 -8.30 -11.26 -2.86
CA HIS A 93 -9.40 -11.38 -3.81
C HIS A 93 -10.66 -11.99 -3.19
N ASP A 94 -10.53 -12.99 -2.33
CA ASP A 94 -11.65 -13.59 -1.58
C ASP A 94 -12.32 -12.56 -0.66
N ALA A 95 -11.53 -11.64 -0.09
CA ALA A 95 -12.01 -10.51 0.69
C ALA A 95 -12.63 -9.38 -0.18
N GLY A 96 -12.63 -9.53 -1.51
CA GLY A 96 -13.15 -8.54 -2.46
C GLY A 96 -12.22 -7.35 -2.72
N GLY A 97 -10.96 -7.43 -2.28
CA GLY A 97 -9.94 -6.40 -2.47
C GLY A 97 -9.13 -6.57 -3.76
N LEU A 98 -8.20 -5.65 -3.95
CA LEU A 98 -7.21 -5.65 -5.03
C LEU A 98 -5.81 -5.88 -4.45
N ALA A 99 -5.07 -6.81 -5.03
CA ALA A 99 -3.70 -7.10 -4.67
C ALA A 99 -2.74 -6.18 -5.42
N ILE A 100 -2.17 -5.21 -4.70
CA ILE A 100 -1.20 -4.26 -5.25
C ILE A 100 0.18 -4.58 -4.69
N VAL A 101 1.21 -4.62 -5.54
CA VAL A 101 2.59 -4.81 -5.07
C VAL A 101 3.22 -3.45 -4.76
N PRO A 102 3.42 -3.10 -3.47
CA PRO A 102 4.13 -1.89 -3.12
C PRO A 102 5.63 -2.06 -3.34
N HIS A 103 6.32 -0.95 -3.60
CA HIS A 103 7.77 -0.86 -3.75
C HIS A 103 8.44 -2.13 -4.35
N PRO A 104 7.97 -2.63 -5.52
CA PRO A 104 8.14 -4.01 -6.00
C PRO A 104 9.58 -4.52 -6.12
N PHE A 105 10.54 -3.62 -6.32
CA PHE A 105 11.95 -3.94 -6.53
C PHE A 105 12.87 -3.40 -5.42
N SER A 106 12.30 -3.09 -4.24
CA SER A 106 13.06 -2.61 -3.09
C SER A 106 13.50 -3.75 -2.18
N TYR A 107 14.69 -4.30 -2.42
CA TYR A 107 15.21 -5.43 -1.62
C TYR A 107 15.20 -5.16 -0.10
N TYR A 108 15.63 -3.97 0.33
CA TYR A 108 15.71 -3.60 1.74
C TYR A 108 14.37 -3.26 2.39
N ARG A 109 13.29 -3.16 1.60
CA ARG A 109 11.92 -2.89 2.06
C ARG A 109 10.96 -4.03 1.72
N HIS A 110 11.49 -5.23 1.54
CA HIS A 110 10.70 -6.43 1.27
C HIS A 110 9.88 -6.35 -0.04
N GLY A 111 10.45 -5.77 -1.10
CA GLY A 111 9.84 -5.74 -2.43
C GLY A 111 9.62 -7.15 -2.99
N LEU A 112 8.37 -7.48 -3.30
CA LEU A 112 7.95 -8.84 -3.66
C LEU A 112 8.69 -9.42 -4.86
N PHE A 113 8.87 -8.64 -5.93
CA PHE A 113 9.49 -9.11 -7.18
C PHE A 113 11.03 -9.17 -7.13
N CYS A 114 11.63 -8.94 -5.96
CA CYS A 114 13.00 -9.36 -5.69
C CYS A 114 13.11 -10.86 -5.44
N ASN A 115 12.05 -11.51 -4.96
CA ASN A 115 12.08 -12.89 -4.46
C ASN A 115 11.04 -13.82 -5.14
N VAL A 116 10.09 -13.25 -5.89
CA VAL A 116 9.01 -14.00 -6.57
C VAL A 116 9.11 -13.84 -8.09
N ASP A 117 8.65 -14.87 -8.81
CA ASP A 117 8.44 -14.77 -10.25
C ASP A 117 7.48 -13.60 -10.58
N LYS A 118 7.90 -12.77 -11.53
CA LYS A 118 7.12 -11.66 -12.06
C LYS A 118 5.84 -12.10 -12.77
N ASN A 119 5.64 -13.41 -13.01
CA ASN A 119 4.41 -13.98 -13.54
C ASN A 119 3.28 -14.08 -12.52
N LEU A 120 3.53 -13.87 -11.21
CA LEU A 120 2.46 -13.80 -10.20
C LEU A 120 1.34 -12.85 -10.66
N VAL A 121 0.09 -13.33 -10.63
CA VAL A 121 -1.07 -12.54 -11.03
C VAL A 121 -1.40 -11.58 -9.88
N VAL A 122 -1.39 -10.29 -10.16
CA VAL A 122 -1.69 -9.20 -9.23
C VAL A 122 -2.44 -8.12 -10.02
N ASP A 123 -3.12 -7.20 -9.34
CA ASP A 123 -3.96 -6.20 -10.01
C ASP A 123 -3.17 -4.93 -10.36
N GLY A 124 -2.16 -4.60 -9.57
CA GLY A 124 -1.38 -3.38 -9.74
C GLY A 124 -0.02 -3.41 -9.07
N VAL A 125 0.77 -2.39 -9.38
CA VAL A 125 2.08 -2.17 -8.75
C VAL A 125 2.30 -0.68 -8.50
N GLU A 126 3.06 -0.37 -7.45
CA GLU A 126 3.58 0.98 -7.26
C GLU A 126 4.72 1.26 -8.25
N THR A 127 4.46 2.17 -9.18
CA THR A 127 5.45 2.61 -10.17
C THR A 127 6.10 3.93 -9.80
N LYS A 128 5.52 4.67 -8.85
CA LYS A 128 6.05 5.91 -8.30
C LYS A 128 5.95 5.90 -6.78
N ASN A 129 6.91 5.25 -6.13
CA ASN A 129 7.04 5.28 -4.67
C ASN A 129 8.08 6.34 -4.27
N ALA A 130 7.67 7.27 -3.41
CA ALA A 130 8.46 8.47 -3.06
C ALA A 130 9.78 8.15 -2.33
N ARG A 131 9.90 6.94 -1.77
CA ARG A 131 11.05 6.51 -0.96
C ARG A 131 12.12 5.75 -1.74
N TYR A 132 11.97 5.60 -3.06
CA TYR A 132 13.06 5.09 -3.87
C TYR A 132 14.21 6.09 -3.96
N ILE A 133 15.38 5.67 -3.47
CA ILE A 133 16.61 6.47 -3.44
C ILE A 133 17.13 6.72 -4.87
N PHE A 134 16.99 5.73 -5.76
CA PHE A 134 17.37 5.80 -7.16
C PHE A 134 16.18 5.43 -8.04
N GLY A 135 15.85 6.24 -9.05
CA GLY A 135 14.66 6.03 -9.92
C GLY A 135 14.67 4.75 -10.77
N TYR A 136 15.70 3.90 -10.63
CA TYR A 136 15.82 2.63 -11.34
C TYR A 136 14.70 1.65 -10.98
N SER A 137 14.35 1.53 -9.69
CA SER A 137 13.27 0.64 -9.25
C SER A 137 11.89 1.09 -9.77
N ASN A 138 11.64 2.40 -9.80
CA ASN A 138 10.44 2.97 -10.44
C ASN A 138 10.39 2.60 -11.93
N LYS A 139 11.49 2.77 -12.67
CA LYS A 139 11.55 2.42 -14.10
C LYS A 139 11.32 0.93 -14.35
N GLN A 140 11.85 0.05 -13.48
CA GLN A 140 11.58 -1.39 -13.56
C GLN A 140 10.10 -1.70 -13.29
N ALA A 141 9.49 -1.04 -12.31
CA ALA A 141 8.07 -1.17 -12.00
C ALA A 141 7.19 -0.70 -13.17
N GLU A 142 7.49 0.45 -13.78
CA GLU A 142 6.80 0.95 -14.98
C GLU A 142 6.89 -0.04 -16.14
N THR A 143 8.09 -0.58 -16.40
CA THR A 143 8.30 -1.57 -17.46
C THR A 143 7.50 -2.85 -17.22
N LEU A 144 7.49 -3.35 -15.97
CA LEU A 144 6.70 -4.52 -15.58
C LEU A 144 5.20 -4.26 -15.78
N ALA A 145 4.70 -3.13 -15.28
CA ALA A 145 3.30 -2.77 -15.37
C ALA A 145 2.85 -2.64 -16.83
N TYR A 146 3.66 -2.02 -17.68
CA TYR A 146 3.37 -1.91 -19.12
C TYR A 146 3.27 -3.29 -19.79
N ASN A 147 4.26 -4.17 -19.56
CA ASN A 147 4.30 -5.48 -20.19
C ASN A 147 3.16 -6.39 -19.75
N LYS A 148 2.73 -6.27 -18.49
CA LYS A 148 1.68 -7.11 -17.89
C LYS A 148 0.30 -6.45 -17.88
N ARG A 149 0.17 -5.20 -18.35
CA ARG A 149 -1.06 -4.39 -18.32
C ARG A 149 -1.65 -4.25 -16.90
N LEU A 150 -0.77 -4.03 -15.92
CA LEU A 150 -1.16 -3.84 -14.52
C LEU A 150 -1.56 -2.39 -14.25
N ALA A 151 -2.42 -2.18 -13.26
CA ALA A 151 -2.68 -0.83 -12.76
C ALA A 151 -1.38 -0.23 -12.18
N THR A 152 -1.20 1.08 -12.40
CA THR A 152 -0.03 1.81 -11.91
C THR A 152 -0.46 2.77 -10.81
N LEU A 153 0.25 2.71 -9.67
CA LEU A 153 -0.02 3.56 -8.53
C LEU A 153 1.20 4.40 -8.19
N GLY A 154 0.93 5.65 -7.79
CA GLY A 154 1.89 6.50 -7.10
C GLY A 154 1.51 6.55 -5.63
N ALA A 155 2.50 6.43 -4.75
CA ALA A 155 2.26 6.37 -3.32
C ALA A 155 3.39 7.00 -2.53
N SER A 156 3.05 7.61 -1.40
CA SER A 156 4.04 8.20 -0.51
C SER A 156 4.82 7.15 0.27
N ASP A 157 4.19 6.03 0.63
CA ASP A 157 4.73 5.04 1.57
C ASP A 157 5.15 5.75 2.88
N SER A 158 4.25 6.64 3.30
CA SER A 158 4.53 7.65 4.31
C SER A 158 4.53 7.03 5.69
N HIS A 159 5.63 7.20 6.40
CA HIS A 159 5.76 6.87 7.83
C HIS A 159 5.86 8.12 8.71
N PHE A 160 5.87 9.31 8.10
CA PHE A 160 5.94 10.59 8.78
C PHE A 160 4.85 11.49 8.25
N LEU A 161 4.15 12.20 9.13
CA LEU A 161 3.05 13.08 8.73
C LEU A 161 3.36 13.97 7.51
N LYS A 162 4.54 14.60 7.49
CA LYS A 162 4.95 15.52 6.42
C LYS A 162 5.07 14.86 5.04
N SER A 163 5.23 13.54 4.95
CA SER A 163 5.38 12.81 3.68
C SER A 163 4.07 12.32 3.07
N VAL A 164 2.92 12.45 3.75
CA VAL A 164 1.61 12.06 3.18
C VAL A 164 1.34 12.82 1.88
N GLY A 165 0.91 12.15 0.81
CA GLY A 165 0.53 12.76 -0.47
C GLY A 165 1.64 12.93 -1.51
#